data_AF-A0A6I9YMN2-F1
#
_entry.id   AF-A0A6I9YMN2-F1
#
_cell.length_a   1.000
_cell.length_b   1.000
_cell.length_c   1.000
_cell.angle_alpha   90.00
_cell.angle_beta   90.00
_cell.angle_gamma   90.00
#
_symmetry.space_group_name_H-M   'P 1'
#
loop_
_entity.id
_entity.type
_entity.pdbx_description
1 polymer ?
#
loop_
_entity_poly.entity_id
_entity_poly.type
_entity_poly.pdbx_seq_one_letter_code
_entity_poly.pdbx_strand_id
1 'polypeptide(L)'
;MHQHETSRTIEVVPSASALIIKALKEPPRDRKKQKNIKHNGSVPFDEIVNIARQMRHRSLARELSGTIKEILGTAQSVGCSVDGRHPHDIIDDINSGAIECPAS
;
A
#
# COMPACT_ATOMS: atom_id res chain seq x y z
N MET A 1 -39.47 1.95 -31.05
CA MET A 1 -38.98 2.23 -29.68
C MET A 1 -37.79 1.32 -29.43
N HIS A 2 -36.57 1.82 -29.59
CA HIS A 2 -35.35 1.08 -29.24
C HIS A 2 -34.51 2.00 -28.36
N GLN A 3 -34.65 1.86 -27.04
CA GLN A 3 -33.74 2.49 -26.09
C GLN A 3 -32.46 1.66 -26.07
N HIS A 4 -31.43 2.13 -26.77
CA HIS A 4 -30.07 1.66 -26.56
C HIS A 4 -29.42 2.58 -25.52
N GLU A 5 -29.46 2.16 -24.26
CA GLU A 5 -28.54 2.68 -23.26
C GLU A 5 -27.54 1.57 -22.92
N THR A 6 -26.46 1.48 -23.70
CA THR A 6 -25.30 0.65 -23.33
C THR A 6 -24.37 1.50 -22.45
N SER A 7 -24.79 1.77 -21.21
CA SER A 7 -23.88 2.35 -20.22
C SER A 7 -22.87 1.27 -19.82
N ARG A 8 -21.58 1.55 -20.03
CA ARG A 8 -20.48 0.69 -19.58
C ARG A 8 -19.95 1.26 -18.27
N THR A 9 -20.14 0.53 -17.18
CA THR A 9 -19.55 0.87 -15.89
C THR A 9 -18.05 0.51 -15.93
N ILE A 10 -17.18 1.51 -15.71
CA ILE A 10 -15.74 1.27 -15.54
C ILE A 10 -15.43 1.40 -14.04
N GLU A 11 -14.92 0.33 -13.46
CA GLU A 11 -14.47 0.31 -12.06
C GLU A 11 -12.96 0.18 -12.00
N VAL A 12 -12.34 0.95 -11.10
CA VAL A 12 -10.89 0.94 -10.89
C VAL A 12 -10.56 0.19 -9.61
N VAL A 13 -9.69 -0.81 -9.74
CA VAL A 13 -9.21 -1.59 -8.59
C VAL A 13 -7.91 -0.97 -8.10
N PRO A 14 -7.83 -0.49 -6.84
CA PRO A 14 -6.61 0.14 -6.34
C PRO A 14 -5.49 -0.89 -6.11
N SER A 15 -4.26 -0.55 -6.47
CA SER A 15 -3.08 -1.37 -6.15
C SER A 15 -2.46 -0.97 -4.80
N ALA A 16 -1.74 -1.88 -4.14
CA ALA A 16 -0.94 -1.57 -2.95
C ALA A 16 0.00 -0.39 -3.20
N SER A 17 0.75 -0.43 -4.29
CA SER A 17 1.69 0.64 -4.66
C SER A 17 0.99 1.99 -4.88
N ALA A 18 -0.22 1.98 -5.46
CA ALA A 18 -1.00 3.18 -5.67
C ALA A 18 -1.48 3.80 -4.35
N LEU A 19 -1.88 2.98 -3.38
CA LEU A 19 -2.29 3.43 -2.05
C LEU A 19 -1.11 3.98 -1.25
N ILE A 20 0.06 3.34 -1.32
CA ILE A 20 1.28 3.80 -0.66
C ILE A 20 1.73 5.16 -1.23
N ILE A 21 1.79 5.30 -2.55
CA ILE A 21 2.18 6.57 -3.19
C ILE A 21 1.18 7.69 -2.84
N LYS A 22 -0.11 7.35 -2.72
CA LYS A 22 -1.13 8.30 -2.27
C LYS A 22 -0.90 8.74 -0.82
N ALA A 23 -0.54 7.82 0.07
CA ALA A 23 -0.23 8.10 1.47
C ALA A 23 1.01 9.01 1.63
N LEU A 24 1.98 8.91 0.72
CA LEU A 24 3.16 9.79 0.67
C LEU A 24 2.83 11.24 0.26
N LYS A 25 1.63 11.52 -0.26
CA LYS A 25 1.18 12.83 -0.73
C LYS A 25 2.17 13.54 -1.66
N GLU A 26 2.88 12.76 -2.47
CA GLU A 26 3.88 13.31 -3.38
C GLU A 26 3.23 14.10 -4.53
N PRO A 27 3.88 15.16 -5.03
CA PRO A 27 3.32 16.00 -6.07
C PRO A 27 3.03 15.21 -7.36
N PRO A 28 2.04 15.63 -8.18
CA PRO A 28 1.73 15.00 -9.46
C PRO A 28 2.97 14.97 -10.35
N ARG A 29 3.32 13.79 -10.85
CA ARG A 29 4.56 13.57 -11.59
C ARG A 29 4.34 13.60 -13.10
N ASP A 30 5.30 14.19 -13.81
CA ASP A 30 5.39 14.09 -15.27
C ASP A 30 5.98 12.72 -15.66
N ARG A 31 5.09 11.76 -15.95
CA ARG A 31 5.44 10.38 -16.30
C ARG A 31 6.31 10.24 -17.57
N LYS A 32 6.45 11.28 -18.39
CA LYS A 32 7.23 11.22 -19.65
C LYS A 32 8.70 11.60 -19.46
N LYS A 33 9.03 12.49 -18.52
CA LYS A 33 10.38 13.07 -18.39
C LYS A 33 11.29 12.32 -17.42
N GLN A 34 10.74 11.74 -16.36
CA GLN A 34 11.52 11.04 -15.36
C GLN A 34 11.00 9.63 -15.15
N LYS A 35 11.84 8.64 -15.47
CA LYS A 35 11.60 7.21 -15.24
C LYS A 35 12.28 6.78 -13.94
N ASN A 36 11.73 5.77 -13.26
CA ASN A 36 12.37 5.11 -12.12
C ASN A 36 12.72 6.03 -10.92
N ILE A 37 11.86 7.00 -10.62
CA ILE A 37 12.06 7.91 -9.48
C ILE A 37 11.96 7.10 -8.19
N LYS A 38 12.98 7.21 -7.34
CA LYS A 38 12.94 6.65 -5.99
C LYS A 38 12.02 7.51 -5.14
N HIS A 39 11.01 6.91 -4.54
CA HIS A 39 10.24 7.55 -3.49
C HIS A 39 11.09 7.49 -2.22
N ASN A 40 11.19 8.58 -1.48
CA ASN A 40 12.01 8.65 -0.26
C ASN A 40 11.22 9.21 0.94
N GLY A 41 9.90 9.32 0.80
CA GLY A 41 9.04 9.76 1.90
C GLY A 41 8.86 8.65 2.94
N SER A 42 8.47 9.07 4.14
CA SER A 42 8.12 8.17 5.23
C SER A 42 6.60 8.17 5.41
N VAL A 43 6.02 6.97 5.54
CA VAL A 43 4.59 6.77 5.85
C VAL A 43 4.48 6.34 7.32
N PRO A 44 3.52 6.86 8.10
CA PRO A 44 3.31 6.36 9.46
C PRO A 44 2.80 4.92 9.44
N PHE A 45 3.16 4.11 10.44
CA PHE A 45 2.71 2.71 10.51
C PHE A 45 1.18 2.59 10.56
N ASP A 46 0.47 3.54 11.18
CA ASP A 46 -0.99 3.58 11.19
C ASP A 46 -1.59 3.58 9.77
N GLU A 47 -1.00 4.33 8.84
CA GLU A 47 -1.46 4.34 7.45
C GLU A 47 -1.16 3.01 6.74
N ILE A 48 -0.08 2.32 7.10
CA ILE A 48 0.17 0.96 6.60
C ILE A 48 -0.93 0.00 7.08
N VAL A 49 -1.35 0.10 8.34
CA VAL A 49 -2.46 -0.69 8.88
C VAL A 49 -3.77 -0.36 8.15
N ASN A 50 -4.05 0.93 7.90
CA ASN A 50 -5.25 1.35 7.16
C ASN A 50 -5.26 0.83 5.72
N ILE A 51 -4.12 0.86 5.03
CA ILE A 51 -3.96 0.28 3.69
C ILE A 51 -4.15 -1.24 3.73
N ALA A 52 -3.59 -1.91 4.74
CA ALA A 52 -3.74 -3.35 4.93
C ALA A 52 -5.22 -3.74 5.16
N ARG A 53 -5.97 -2.97 5.95
CA ARG A 53 -7.42 -3.15 6.12
C ARG A 53 -8.19 -2.99 4.81
N GLN A 54 -7.87 -1.96 4.04
CA GLN A 54 -8.50 -1.75 2.72
C GLN A 54 -8.18 -2.89 1.75
N MET A 55 -6.97 -3.44 1.81
CA MET A 55 -6.54 -4.54 0.96
C MET A 55 -6.90 -5.93 1.48
N ARG A 56 -7.48 -6.03 2.69
CA ARG A 56 -7.77 -7.29 3.36
C ARG A 56 -8.63 -8.24 2.51
N HIS A 57 -9.60 -7.70 1.78
CA HIS A 57 -10.47 -8.46 0.89
C HIS A 57 -9.74 -9.12 -0.31
N ARG A 58 -8.53 -8.66 -0.66
CA ARG A 58 -7.71 -9.23 -1.74
C ARG A 58 -6.47 -9.95 -1.25
N SER A 59 -6.06 -9.73 -0.01
CA SER A 59 -4.93 -10.43 0.58
C SER A 59 -5.30 -11.88 0.85
N LEU A 60 -4.39 -12.80 0.53
CA LEU A 60 -4.54 -14.23 0.79
C LEU A 60 -4.01 -14.62 2.18
N ALA A 61 -3.55 -13.64 2.97
CA ALA A 61 -3.01 -13.88 4.29
C ALA A 61 -4.10 -14.31 5.27
N ARG A 62 -3.80 -15.32 6.10
CA ARG A 62 -4.73 -15.80 7.15
C ARG A 62 -5.06 -14.71 8.16
N GLU A 63 -4.05 -13.95 8.58
CA GLU A 63 -4.15 -12.90 9.61
C GLU A 63 -3.85 -11.52 9.01
N LEU A 64 -4.37 -10.46 9.63
CA LEU A 64 -4.08 -9.07 9.20
C LEU A 64 -2.59 -8.76 9.27
N SER A 65 -1.87 -9.39 10.20
CA SER A 65 -0.41 -9.33 10.32
C SER A 65 0.32 -9.75 9.03
N GLY A 66 -0.19 -10.76 8.33
CA GLY A 66 0.35 -11.18 7.05
C GLY A 66 0.08 -10.13 5.96
N THR A 67 -1.12 -9.55 5.94
CA THR A 67 -1.44 -8.45 5.03
C THR A 67 -0.56 -7.23 5.27
N ILE A 68 -0.31 -6.86 6.53
CA ILE A 68 0.61 -5.77 6.89
C ILE A 68 2.01 -6.03 6.35
N LYS A 69 2.54 -7.25 6.50
CA LYS A 69 3.85 -7.65 5.94
C LYS A 69 3.90 -7.52 4.40
N GLU A 70 2.82 -7.87 3.70
CA GLU A 70 2.72 -7.69 2.25
C GLU A 70 2.79 -6.20 1.85
N ILE A 71 2.08 -5.32 2.57
CA ILE A 71 2.11 -3.87 2.32
C ILE A 71 3.51 -3.31 2.62
N LEU A 72 4.15 -3.74 3.71
CA LEU A 72 5.53 -3.34 4.05
C LEU A 72 6.55 -3.76 2.98
N GLY A 73 6.42 -4.97 2.43
CA GLY A 73 7.26 -5.41 1.30
C GLY A 73 7.05 -4.57 0.04
N THR A 74 5.81 -4.13 -0.20
CA THR A 74 5.52 -3.19 -1.29
C THR A 74 6.13 -1.82 -1.02
N ALA A 75 6.06 -1.31 0.21
CA ALA A 75 6.66 -0.04 0.60
C ALA A 75 8.19 -0.04 0.38
N GLN A 76 8.87 -1.15 0.70
CA GLN A 76 10.29 -1.33 0.40
C GLN A 76 10.57 -1.22 -1.11
N SER A 77 9.77 -1.88 -1.94
CA SER A 77 9.94 -1.88 -3.40
C SER A 77 9.72 -0.50 -4.02
N VAL A 78 8.83 0.31 -3.43
CA VAL A 78 8.58 1.70 -3.84
C VAL A 78 9.71 2.64 -3.37
N GLY A 79 10.41 2.28 -2.29
CA GLY A 79 11.51 3.06 -1.69
C GLY A 79 11.10 3.86 -0.45
N CYS A 80 9.89 3.66 0.07
CA CYS A 80 9.37 4.39 1.21
C CYS A 80 9.96 3.86 2.52
N SER A 81 10.15 4.76 3.48
CA SER A 81 10.39 4.37 4.88
C SER A 81 9.07 4.33 5.64
N VAL A 82 9.03 3.64 6.79
CA VAL A 82 7.86 3.59 7.66
C VAL A 82 8.27 4.01 9.06
N ASP A 83 7.64 5.07 9.59
CA ASP A 83 8.06 5.74 10.84
C ASP A 83 9.59 6.02 10.92
N GLY A 84 10.19 6.41 9.79
CA GLY A 84 11.63 6.67 9.70
C GLY A 84 12.52 5.42 9.78
N ARG A 85 11.94 4.22 9.86
CA ARG A 85 12.65 2.94 9.85
C ARG A 85 12.56 2.27 8.48
N HIS A 86 13.50 1.37 8.19
CA HIS A 86 13.47 0.59 6.97
C HIS A 86 12.35 -0.48 7.07
N PRO A 87 11.52 -0.68 6.03
CA PRO A 87 10.38 -1.60 6.12
C PRO A 87 10.77 -3.05 6.45
N HIS A 88 11.99 -3.47 6.09
CA HIS A 88 12.49 -4.81 6.41
C HIS A 88 12.68 -5.01 7.92
N ASP A 89 13.20 -4.01 8.63
CA ASP A 89 13.40 -4.08 10.08
C ASP A 89 12.05 -4.24 10.80
N ILE A 90 11.01 -3.55 10.31
CA ILE A 90 9.65 -3.65 10.85
C ILE A 90 9.07 -5.03 10.56
N ILE A 91 9.34 -5.62 9.39
CA ILE A 91 8.90 -6.98 9.07
C ILE A 91 9.55 -7.98 10.05
N ASP A 92 10.85 -7.83 10.34
CA ASP A 92 11.57 -8.66 11.31
C ASP A 92 11.04 -8.47 12.74
N ASP A 93 10.75 -7.23 13.15
CA ASP A 93 10.11 -6.93 14.43
C ASP A 93 8.72 -7.59 14.55
N ILE A 94 7.93 -7.62 13.47
CA ILE A 94 6.63 -8.32 13.47
C ILE A 94 6.83 -9.84 13.47
N ASN A 95 7.87 -10.36 12.83
CA ASN A 95 8.19 -11.80 12.85
C ASN A 95 8.68 -12.26 14.23
N SER A 96 9.43 -11.43 14.94
CA SER A 96 9.90 -11.69 16.31
C SER A 96 8.82 -11.44 17.37
N GLY A 97 7.70 -10.81 17.01
CA GLY A 97 6.62 -10.45 17.92
C GLY A 97 6.88 -9.18 18.74
N ALA A 98 7.93 -8.42 18.41
CA ALA A 98 8.26 -7.15 19.06
C ALA A 98 7.28 -6.01 18.70
N ILE A 99 6.67 -6.07 17.51
CA ILE A 99 5.59 -5.15 17.11
C ILE A 99 4.25 -5.90 17.13
N GLU A 100 3.36 -5.48 18.01
CA GLU A 100 1.99 -5.98 18.05
C GLU A 100 1.19 -5.46 16.87
N CYS A 101 0.75 -6.39 16.01
CA CYS A 101 -0.16 -6.11 14.92
C CYS A 101 -1.61 -6.19 15.41
N PRO A 102 -2.46 -5.16 15.16
CA PRO A 102 -3.87 -5.22 15.53
C PRO A 102 -4.57 -6.38 14.81
N ALA A 103 -5.45 -7.08 15.52
CA ALA A 103 -6.06 -8.34 15.07
C ALA A 103 -7.36 -8.19 14.25
N SER A 104 -7.74 -6.98 13.86
CA SER A 104 -8.97 -6.72 13.09
C SER A 104 -8.78 -5.48 12.29
#